data_AF-A0AAW1EC80-F1
#
_entry.id   AF-A0AAW1EC80-F1
#
_cell.length_a   1.000
_cell.length_b   1.000
_cell.length_c   1.000
_cell.angle_alpha   90.00
_cell.angle_beta   90.00
_cell.angle_gamma   90.00
#
_symmetry.space_group_name_H-M   'P 1'
#
loop_
_entity.id
_entity.type
_entity.pdbx_description
1 polymer ?
#
loop_
_entity_poly.entity_id
_entity_poly.type
_entity_poly.pdbx_seq_one_letter_code
_entity_poly.pdbx_strand_id
1 'polypeptide(L)'
;MMSAAQSQTALLSKLEALQCHFTWDLDPSKNKLLYQRDKLVDIGTEEGNSWLGHIYNLRGFIQYKLGFTEDAQSFFNKAAEAFRQMRKADDGPWLVVNYGNLAWLHHHLGDQAESEAYLSKVEALMKKYPSPSQDELHAEIYAEKAWTLMKFSGDRELVSDYFQKAIRMQPDMVEWNTSYVMGLASAFDHSDTGLEADILEKMRVAKEQDPENLCLAVYYLERRAKNGERVEDEAHKQLLYNHYAKYLNFRRKDQNKSIKYHMKAAEIPHQSFYRMNSINILENIKNTRRNRMWREIEVFLENLQEP
;
A
#
# COMPACT_ATOMS: atom_id res chain seq x y z
N MET A 1 5.30 23.25 40.46
CA MET A 1 5.44 23.53 39.01
C MET A 1 6.66 22.88 38.38
N MET A 2 7.86 22.89 39.00
CA MET A 2 9.06 22.22 38.43
C MET A 2 8.90 20.71 38.17
N SER A 3 8.23 19.96 39.06
CA SER A 3 8.03 18.51 38.90
C SER A 3 7.09 18.13 37.74
N ALA A 4 6.04 18.90 37.49
CA ALA A 4 5.12 18.65 36.38
C ALA A 4 5.75 18.96 35.02
N ALA A 5 6.51 20.07 34.93
CA ALA A 5 7.26 20.42 33.73
C ALA A 5 8.32 19.36 33.41
N GLN A 6 9.08 18.89 34.41
CA GLN A 6 10.06 17.81 34.25
C GLN A 6 9.42 16.49 33.80
N SER A 7 8.26 16.13 34.37
CA SER A 7 7.50 14.95 33.95
C SER A 7 7.05 15.05 32.49
N GLN A 8 6.56 16.22 32.07
CA GLN A 8 6.12 16.46 30.70
C GLN A 8 7.29 16.43 29.69
N THR A 9 8.46 16.97 30.06
CA THR A 9 9.68 16.88 29.24
C THR A 9 10.18 15.43 29.11
N ALA A 10 10.12 14.64 30.19
CA ALA A 10 10.51 13.24 30.17
C ALA A 10 9.56 12.40 29.29
N LEU A 11 8.26 12.65 29.37
CA LEU A 11 7.26 12.00 28.52
C LEU A 11 7.49 12.30 27.04
N LEU A 12 7.70 13.57 26.69
CA LEU A 12 7.95 13.98 25.31
C LEU A 12 9.19 13.29 24.74
N SER A 13 10.27 13.22 25.51
CA SER A 13 11.52 12.53 25.10
C SER A 13 11.28 11.06 24.79
N LYS A 14 10.42 10.37 25.56
CA LYS A 14 10.03 8.98 25.28
C LYS A 14 9.19 8.85 24.02
N LEU A 15 8.25 9.78 23.79
CA LEU A 15 7.40 9.79 22.61
C LEU A 15 8.20 10.04 21.32
N GLU A 16 9.18 10.94 21.37
CA GLU A 16 10.08 11.25 20.25
C GLU A 16 10.97 10.05 19.87
N ALA A 17 11.29 9.17 20.82
CA ALA A 17 12.08 7.96 20.57
C ALA A 17 11.28 6.82 19.90
N LEU A 18 9.94 6.90 19.87
CA LEU A 18 9.10 5.86 19.26
C LEU A 18 9.32 5.77 17.76
N GLN A 19 9.16 4.58 17.19
CA GLN A 19 9.08 4.40 15.73
C GLN A 19 7.61 4.35 15.31
N CYS A 20 7.07 5.49 14.89
CA CYS A 20 5.69 5.59 14.42
C CYS A 20 5.51 6.76 13.44
N HIS A 21 4.30 6.96 12.92
CA HIS A 21 4.08 7.96 11.86
C HIS A 21 4.34 9.40 12.31
N PHE A 22 4.22 9.67 13.62
CA PHE A 22 4.49 10.98 14.20
C PHE A 22 5.99 11.32 14.28
N THR A 23 6.88 10.33 14.17
CA THR A 23 8.33 10.46 14.33
C THR A 23 9.11 10.07 13.06
N TRP A 24 8.42 9.83 11.95
CA TRP A 24 9.03 9.47 10.66
C TRP A 24 9.20 10.64 9.69
N ASP A 25 9.06 11.88 10.16
CA ASP A 25 9.28 13.11 9.38
C ASP A 25 8.54 13.14 8.03
N LEU A 26 7.30 12.64 8.03
CA LEU A 26 6.47 12.59 6.82
C LEU A 26 6.06 14.01 6.39
N ASP A 27 6.06 14.28 5.08
CA ASP A 27 5.63 15.56 4.51
C ASP A 27 4.24 15.96 5.03
N PRO A 28 4.14 17.04 5.84
CA PRO A 28 2.89 17.46 6.46
C PRO A 28 2.02 18.31 5.53
N SER A 29 2.43 18.51 4.27
CA SER A 29 1.67 19.29 3.28
C SER A 29 0.23 18.80 3.16
N LYS A 30 -0.74 19.70 3.37
CA LYS A 30 -2.18 19.39 3.28
C LYS A 30 -2.55 18.77 1.93
N ASN A 31 -1.95 19.23 0.83
CA ASN A 31 -2.19 18.67 -0.50
C ASN A 31 -1.71 17.23 -0.59
N LYS A 32 -0.53 16.92 -0.04
CA LYS A 32 0.02 15.56 0.00
C LYS A 32 -0.86 14.65 0.86
N LEU A 33 -1.28 15.13 2.03
CA LEU A 33 -2.16 14.39 2.96
C LEU A 33 -3.53 14.09 2.33
N LEU A 34 -4.18 15.06 1.69
CA LEU A 34 -5.45 14.85 0.98
C LEU A 34 -5.32 13.85 -0.16
N TYR A 35 -4.25 13.97 -0.97
CA TYR A 35 -3.97 13.01 -2.03
C TYR A 35 -3.80 11.58 -1.51
N GLN A 36 -3.06 11.40 -0.41
CA GLN A 36 -2.88 10.08 0.18
C GLN A 36 -4.16 9.56 0.82
N ARG A 37 -4.94 10.42 1.50
CA ARG A 37 -6.24 10.05 2.04
C ARG A 37 -7.13 9.45 0.95
N ASP A 38 -7.27 10.14 -0.17
CA ASP A 38 -8.15 9.72 -1.26
C ASP A 38 -7.65 8.41 -1.89
N LYS A 39 -6.32 8.24 -2.04
CA LYS A 39 -5.74 6.98 -2.52
C LYS A 39 -5.90 5.80 -1.57
N LEU A 40 -5.88 6.02 -0.25
CA LEU A 40 -5.90 4.96 0.76
C LEU A 40 -7.30 4.43 1.05
N VAL A 41 -8.35 5.21 0.78
CA VAL A 41 -9.76 4.79 0.95
C VAL A 41 -10.02 3.48 0.20
N ASP A 42 -9.48 3.36 -1.01
CA ASP A 42 -9.68 2.23 -1.89
C ASP A 42 -8.83 1.00 -1.53
N ILE A 43 -7.79 1.20 -0.71
CA ILE A 43 -6.84 0.13 -0.34
C ILE A 43 -7.31 -0.66 0.88
N GLY A 44 -7.92 0.00 1.86
CA GLY A 44 -8.20 -0.56 3.19
C GLY A 44 -9.61 -1.11 3.40
N THR A 45 -10.29 -1.63 2.38
CA THR A 45 -11.69 -2.09 2.47
C THR A 45 -11.86 -3.61 2.49
N GLU A 46 -10.76 -4.37 2.41
CA GLU A 46 -10.83 -5.82 2.20
C GLU A 46 -10.25 -6.61 3.37
N GLU A 47 -11.09 -7.44 3.96
CA GLU A 47 -10.69 -8.56 4.81
C GLU A 47 -9.78 -9.49 3.99
N GLY A 48 -8.57 -9.77 4.51
CA GLY A 48 -7.53 -10.52 3.80
C GLY A 48 -6.46 -9.67 3.10
N ASN A 49 -6.59 -8.35 3.02
CA ASN A 49 -5.46 -7.50 2.58
C ASN A 49 -4.35 -7.50 3.64
N SER A 50 -3.18 -8.04 3.31
CA SER A 50 -2.00 -8.14 4.20
C SER A 50 -1.50 -6.80 4.75
N TRP A 51 -1.81 -5.69 4.07
CA TRP A 51 -1.44 -4.34 4.50
C TRP A 51 -2.56 -3.60 5.26
N LEU A 52 -3.70 -4.23 5.55
CA LEU A 52 -4.88 -3.57 6.11
C LEU A 52 -4.61 -2.79 7.40
N GLY A 53 -3.91 -3.40 8.36
CA GLY A 53 -3.55 -2.74 9.62
C GLY A 53 -2.69 -1.49 9.40
N HIS A 54 -1.66 -1.61 8.56
CA HIS A 54 -0.76 -0.50 8.19
C HIS A 54 -1.50 0.64 7.46
N ILE A 55 -2.46 0.30 6.58
CA ILE A 55 -3.31 1.29 5.91
C ILE A 55 -4.13 2.07 6.94
N TYR A 56 -4.73 1.39 7.92
CA TYR A 56 -5.48 2.05 8.98
C TYR A 56 -4.59 2.89 9.89
N ASN A 57 -3.38 2.44 10.24
CA ASN A 57 -2.40 3.27 10.95
C ASN A 57 -2.12 4.57 10.20
N LEU A 58 -1.78 4.48 8.91
CA LEU A 58 -1.49 5.65 8.11
C LEU A 58 -2.70 6.58 7.95
N ARG A 59 -3.90 6.01 7.77
CA ARG A 59 -5.16 6.79 7.72
C ARG A 59 -5.41 7.52 9.04
N GLY A 60 -5.18 6.87 10.18
CA GLY A 60 -5.31 7.50 11.49
C GLY A 60 -4.41 8.72 11.63
N PHE A 61 -3.14 8.58 11.24
CA PHE A 61 -2.19 9.69 11.22
C PHE A 61 -2.63 10.84 10.28
N ILE A 62 -3.03 10.51 9.05
CA ILE A 62 -3.47 11.52 8.07
C ILE A 62 -4.71 12.27 8.57
N GLN A 63 -5.70 11.55 9.12
CA GLN A 63 -6.91 12.19 9.65
C GLN A 63 -6.60 13.11 10.82
N TYR A 64 -5.71 12.69 11.73
CA TYR A 64 -5.24 13.55 12.81
C TYR A 64 -4.59 14.84 12.28
N LYS A 65 -3.65 14.71 11.32
CA LYS A 65 -2.97 15.88 10.72
C LYS A 65 -3.92 16.79 9.95
N LEU A 66 -5.06 16.28 9.49
CA LEU A 66 -6.13 17.05 8.84
C LEU A 66 -7.15 17.65 9.84
N GLY A 67 -7.01 17.38 11.15
CA GLY A 67 -7.87 17.91 12.22
C GLY A 67 -9.06 17.02 12.59
N PHE A 68 -9.13 15.79 12.08
CA PHE A 68 -10.20 14.82 12.36
C PHE A 68 -9.76 13.81 13.43
N THR A 69 -9.73 14.23 14.69
CA THR A 69 -9.22 13.44 15.81
C THR A 69 -10.05 12.17 16.09
N GLU A 70 -11.38 12.25 16.08
CA GLU A 70 -12.25 11.10 16.33
C GLU A 70 -12.05 10.01 15.26
N ASP A 71 -11.96 10.43 14.00
CA ASP A 71 -11.61 9.54 12.88
C ASP A 71 -10.23 8.91 13.09
N ALA A 72 -9.25 9.70 13.54
CA ALA A 72 -7.89 9.20 13.80
C ALA A 72 -7.90 8.05 14.81
N GLN A 73 -8.59 8.24 15.94
CA GLN A 73 -8.74 7.21 16.96
C GLN A 73 -9.47 5.97 16.42
N SER A 74 -10.57 6.17 15.69
CA SER A 74 -11.32 5.09 15.05
C SER A 74 -10.44 4.25 14.13
N PHE A 75 -9.61 4.90 13.30
CA PHE A 75 -8.69 4.18 12.41
C PHE A 75 -7.58 3.47 13.16
N PHE A 76 -6.97 4.05 14.20
CA PHE A 76 -5.98 3.33 14.99
C PHE A 76 -6.57 2.10 15.69
N ASN A 77 -7.81 2.16 16.16
CA ASN A 77 -8.50 0.99 16.73
C ASN A 77 -8.75 -0.09 15.67
N LYS A 78 -9.22 0.30 14.48
CA LYS A 78 -9.39 -0.62 13.34
C LYS A 78 -8.07 -1.25 12.90
N ALA A 79 -6.96 -0.51 12.97
CA ALA A 79 -5.64 -1.06 12.68
C ALA A 79 -5.28 -2.19 13.65
N ALA A 80 -5.44 -1.97 14.96
CA ALA A 80 -5.18 -2.99 15.97
C ALA A 80 -6.06 -4.23 15.78
N GLU A 81 -7.35 -4.04 15.47
CA GLU A 81 -8.27 -5.15 15.18
C GLU A 81 -7.86 -5.94 13.92
N ALA A 82 -7.55 -5.24 12.82
CA ALA A 82 -7.10 -5.87 11.58
C ALA A 82 -5.83 -6.70 11.77
N PHE A 83 -4.88 -6.18 12.56
CA PHE A 83 -3.66 -6.92 12.90
C PHE A 83 -3.96 -8.20 13.69
N ARG A 84 -4.82 -8.12 14.71
CA ARG A 84 -5.20 -9.29 15.54
C ARG A 84 -5.92 -10.35 14.72
N GLN A 85 -6.84 -9.95 13.84
CA GLN A 85 -7.56 -10.87 12.96
C GLN A 85 -6.60 -11.58 11.99
N MET A 86 -5.71 -10.82 11.35
CA MET A 86 -4.76 -11.36 10.37
C MET A 86 -3.73 -12.28 10.99
N ARG A 87 -3.17 -11.90 12.14
CA ARG A 87 -2.13 -12.67 12.84
C ARG A 87 -2.70 -13.77 13.74
N LYS A 88 -4.02 -13.75 13.98
CA LYS A 88 -4.74 -14.67 14.89
C LYS A 88 -4.09 -14.71 16.29
N ALA A 89 -3.68 -13.54 16.76
CA ALA A 89 -2.99 -13.36 18.04
C ALA A 89 -3.32 -11.98 18.62
N ASP A 90 -3.42 -11.90 19.95
CA ASP A 90 -3.82 -10.67 20.65
C ASP A 90 -2.73 -9.60 20.70
N ASP A 91 -1.47 -10.04 20.69
CA ASP A 91 -0.28 -9.19 20.75
C ASP A 91 0.84 -9.67 19.82
N GLY A 92 1.75 -8.77 19.50
CA GLY A 92 2.92 -9.05 18.66
C GLY A 92 3.67 -7.77 18.26
N PRO A 93 4.88 -7.89 17.71
CA PRO A 93 5.71 -6.75 17.30
C PRO A 93 5.02 -5.87 16.23
N TRP A 94 4.09 -6.42 15.44
CA TRP A 94 3.29 -5.66 14.46
C TRP A 94 2.37 -4.59 15.07
N LEU A 95 2.15 -4.58 16.39
CA LEU A 95 1.36 -3.54 17.07
C LEU A 95 2.19 -2.33 17.53
N VAL A 96 3.52 -2.38 17.44
CA VAL A 96 4.41 -1.34 17.99
C VAL A 96 4.13 0.03 17.39
N VAL A 97 4.03 0.12 16.05
CA VAL A 97 3.73 1.38 15.35
C VAL A 97 2.34 1.88 15.72
N ASN A 98 1.35 0.98 15.86
CA ASN A 98 -0.01 1.32 16.24
C ASN A 98 -0.09 1.92 17.65
N TYR A 99 0.53 1.27 18.63
CA TYR A 99 0.57 1.78 20.00
C TYR A 99 1.39 3.05 20.12
N GLY A 100 2.46 3.20 19.34
CA GLY A 100 3.20 4.46 19.27
C GLY A 100 2.35 5.61 18.72
N ASN A 101 1.55 5.36 17.68
CA ASN A 101 0.60 6.34 17.15
C ASN A 101 -0.47 6.72 18.19
N LEU A 102 -1.02 5.75 18.92
CA LEU A 102 -2.01 5.99 19.99
C LEU A 102 -1.40 6.79 21.15
N ALA A 103 -0.17 6.48 21.56
CA ALA A 103 0.55 7.23 22.58
C ALA A 103 0.67 8.72 22.21
N TRP A 104 1.06 9.01 20.94
CA TRP A 104 1.11 10.38 20.41
C TRP A 104 -0.26 11.04 20.30
N LEU A 105 -1.31 10.30 19.89
CA LEU A 105 -2.66 10.84 19.81
C LEU A 105 -3.15 11.31 21.19
N HIS A 106 -3.05 10.45 22.21
CA HIS A 106 -3.49 10.77 23.56
C HIS A 106 -2.67 11.91 24.19
N HIS A 107 -1.35 11.95 23.93
CA HIS A 107 -0.51 13.09 24.33
C HIS A 107 -1.03 14.41 23.77
N HIS A 108 -1.32 14.48 22.47
CA HIS A 108 -1.85 15.69 21.85
C HIS A 108 -3.25 16.08 22.34
N LEU A 109 -4.02 15.12 22.86
CA LEU A 109 -5.33 15.37 23.47
C LEU A 109 -5.25 15.82 24.94
N GLY A 110 -4.04 15.86 25.52
CA GLY A 110 -3.83 16.17 26.93
C GLY A 110 -4.12 15.01 27.88
N ASP A 111 -4.36 13.80 27.35
CA ASP A 111 -4.58 12.59 28.14
C ASP A 111 -3.25 11.88 28.41
N GLN A 112 -2.54 12.40 29.41
CA GLN A 112 -1.22 11.89 29.78
C GLN A 112 -1.28 10.43 30.29
N ALA A 113 -2.35 10.05 31.00
CA ALA A 113 -2.49 8.72 31.56
C ALA A 113 -2.59 7.64 30.46
N GLU A 114 -3.43 7.87 29.44
CA GLU A 114 -3.50 6.96 28.30
C GLU A 114 -2.24 6.98 27.45
N SER A 115 -1.60 8.14 27.27
CA SER A 115 -0.32 8.23 26.56
C SER A 115 0.75 7.35 27.21
N GLU A 116 0.89 7.42 28.53
CA GLU A 116 1.81 6.59 29.32
C GLU A 116 1.42 5.10 29.30
N ALA A 117 0.13 4.79 29.29
CA ALA A 117 -0.36 3.41 29.17
C ALA A 117 0.04 2.78 27.82
N TYR A 118 -0.08 3.52 26.71
CA TYR A 118 0.36 3.04 25.40
C TYR A 118 1.88 2.95 25.27
N LEU A 119 2.63 3.89 25.86
CA LEU A 119 4.10 3.77 25.96
C LEU A 119 4.49 2.49 26.68
N SER A 120 3.84 2.18 27.81
CA SER A 120 4.09 0.95 28.56
C SER A 120 3.78 -0.30 27.74
N LYS A 121 2.74 -0.27 26.88
CA LYS A 121 2.44 -1.37 25.94
C LYS A 121 3.54 -1.53 24.90
N VAL A 122 4.07 -0.44 24.34
CA VAL A 122 5.21 -0.51 23.41
C VAL A 122 6.44 -1.11 24.10
N GLU A 123 6.80 -0.61 25.28
CA GLU A 123 7.93 -1.14 26.07
C GLU A 123 7.77 -2.63 26.38
N ALA A 124 6.56 -3.07 26.76
CA ALA A 124 6.26 -4.47 27.01
C ALA A 124 6.41 -5.35 25.76
N LEU A 125 5.95 -4.90 24.60
CA LEU A 125 6.14 -5.61 23.32
C LEU A 125 7.63 -5.71 22.96
N MET A 126 8.39 -4.64 23.12
CA MET A 126 9.84 -4.61 22.83
C MET A 126 10.65 -5.49 23.76
N LYS A 127 10.21 -5.65 25.01
CA LYS A 127 10.81 -6.60 25.94
C LYS A 127 10.44 -8.05 25.62
N LYS A 128 9.18 -8.31 25.24
CA LYS A 128 8.67 -9.65 24.94
C LYS A 128 9.24 -10.21 23.63
N TYR A 129 9.42 -9.34 22.65
CA TYR A 129 9.97 -9.65 21.34
C TYR A 129 11.21 -8.76 21.14
N PRO A 130 12.41 -9.18 21.57
CA PRO A 130 13.61 -8.37 21.37
C PRO A 130 14.00 -8.31 19.88
N SER A 131 14.57 -7.19 19.44
CA SER A 131 15.18 -7.08 18.11
C SER A 131 16.46 -7.93 18.04
N PRO A 132 16.93 -8.31 16.83
CA PRO A 132 18.15 -9.11 16.68
C PRO A 132 19.42 -8.43 17.23
N SER A 133 19.46 -7.10 17.22
CA SER A 133 20.52 -6.29 17.82
C SER A 133 19.98 -4.95 18.33
N GLN A 134 20.75 -4.27 19.20
CA GLN A 134 20.33 -3.00 19.81
C GLN A 134 20.14 -1.86 18.79
N ASP A 135 20.86 -1.90 17.67
CA ASP A 135 20.80 -0.87 16.63
C ASP A 135 19.75 -1.19 15.54
N GLU A 136 19.11 -2.35 15.61
CA GLU A 136 18.13 -2.79 14.62
C GLU A 136 16.70 -2.70 15.13
N LEU A 137 15.81 -2.25 14.25
CA LEU A 137 14.37 -2.24 14.49
C LEU A 137 13.77 -3.62 14.18
N HIS A 138 12.55 -3.84 14.66
CA HIS A 138 11.75 -5.00 14.24
C HIS A 138 11.44 -4.97 12.75
N ALA A 139 11.37 -6.15 12.15
CA ALA A 139 11.10 -6.31 10.73
C ALA A 139 9.78 -5.63 10.31
N GLU A 140 8.76 -5.71 11.17
CA GLU A 140 7.45 -5.08 10.98
C GLU A 140 7.54 -3.55 10.92
N ILE A 141 8.40 -2.95 11.76
CA ILE A 141 8.63 -1.51 11.78
C ILE A 141 9.33 -1.09 10.48
N TYR A 142 10.35 -1.85 10.05
CA TYR A 142 11.03 -1.59 8.78
C TYR A 142 10.06 -1.68 7.59
N ALA A 143 9.24 -2.73 7.54
CA ALA A 143 8.26 -2.93 6.48
C ALA A 143 7.21 -1.81 6.42
N GLU A 144 6.64 -1.41 7.57
CA GLU A 144 5.66 -0.32 7.63
C GLU A 144 6.29 1.03 7.27
N LYS A 145 7.50 1.30 7.77
CA LYS A 145 8.23 2.53 7.45
C LYS A 145 8.56 2.63 5.97
N ALA A 146 9.05 1.55 5.36
CA ALA A 146 9.32 1.49 3.92
C ALA A 146 8.05 1.73 3.10
N TRP A 147 6.98 1.02 3.44
CA TRP A 147 5.69 1.13 2.75
C TRP A 147 5.07 2.52 2.87
N THR A 148 5.20 3.17 4.03
CA THR A 148 4.74 4.54 4.25
C THR A 148 5.61 5.54 3.48
N LEU A 149 6.94 5.44 3.58
CA LEU A 149 7.86 6.32 2.86
C LEU A 149 7.72 6.20 1.34
N MET A 150 7.41 5.03 0.80
CA MET A 150 7.12 4.86 -0.63
C MET A 150 6.00 5.80 -1.15
N LYS A 151 5.09 6.23 -0.28
CA LYS A 151 3.97 7.14 -0.59
C LYS A 151 4.32 8.61 -0.38
N PHE A 152 5.15 8.90 0.62
CA PHE A 152 5.47 10.26 1.05
C PHE A 152 6.77 10.79 0.45
N SER A 153 7.80 9.96 0.39
CA SER A 153 9.15 10.31 -0.02
C SER A 153 9.44 9.93 -1.47
N GLY A 154 10.36 10.70 -2.09
CA GLY A 154 11.02 10.34 -3.35
C GLY A 154 12.33 9.59 -3.16
N ASP A 155 12.81 9.43 -1.92
CA ASP A 155 14.04 8.72 -1.59
C ASP A 155 13.84 7.20 -1.72
N ARG A 156 14.21 6.68 -2.90
CA ARG A 156 14.02 5.28 -3.26
C ARG A 156 15.07 4.37 -2.64
N GLU A 157 16.28 4.88 -2.41
CA GLU A 157 17.36 4.11 -1.79
C GLU A 157 17.01 3.79 -0.34
N LEU A 158 16.52 4.79 0.41
CA LEU A 158 16.07 4.60 1.78
C LEU A 158 14.88 3.63 1.89
N VAL A 159 13.90 3.74 0.98
CA VAL A 159 12.77 2.80 0.91
C VAL A 159 13.25 1.38 0.61
N SER A 160 14.20 1.23 -0.31
CA SER A 160 14.80 -0.06 -0.65
C SER A 160 15.55 -0.67 0.53
N ASP A 161 16.39 0.10 1.22
CA ASP A 161 17.14 -0.36 2.39
C ASP A 161 16.21 -0.88 3.50
N TYR A 162 15.14 -0.15 3.82
CA TYR A 162 14.19 -0.60 4.84
C TYR A 162 13.45 -1.88 4.44
N PHE A 163 12.97 -2.00 3.19
CA PHE A 163 12.35 -3.25 2.74
C PHE A 163 13.34 -4.42 2.78
N GLN A 164 14.58 -4.23 2.33
CA GLN A 164 15.60 -5.26 2.35
C GLN A 164 15.92 -5.73 3.78
N LYS A 165 16.01 -4.80 4.74
CA LYS A 165 16.18 -5.14 6.16
C LYS A 165 15.02 -5.99 6.69
N ALA A 166 13.78 -5.61 6.38
CA ALA A 166 12.59 -6.38 6.77
C ALA A 166 12.59 -7.79 6.16
N ILE A 167 12.82 -7.91 4.85
CA ILE A 167 12.83 -9.19 4.12
C ILE A 167 13.97 -10.10 4.59
N ARG A 168 15.16 -9.55 4.87
CA ARG A 168 16.28 -10.32 5.42
C ARG A 168 15.92 -10.95 6.78
N MET A 169 15.15 -10.24 7.60
CA MET A 169 14.73 -10.70 8.92
C MET A 169 13.56 -11.69 8.87
N GLN A 170 12.61 -11.51 7.94
CA GLN A 170 11.48 -12.42 7.74
C GLN A 170 11.22 -12.63 6.23
N PRO A 171 11.94 -13.55 5.59
CA PRO A 171 11.84 -13.77 4.14
C PRO A 171 10.51 -14.38 3.70
N ASP A 172 9.78 -15.01 4.62
CA ASP A 172 8.49 -15.67 4.35
C ASP A 172 7.33 -14.67 4.17
N MET A 173 7.54 -13.39 4.49
CA MET A 173 6.54 -12.33 4.30
C MET A 173 6.51 -11.88 2.83
N VAL A 174 5.87 -12.69 1.98
CA VAL A 174 5.84 -12.50 0.52
C VAL A 174 5.36 -11.11 0.09
N GLU A 175 4.42 -10.51 0.84
CA GLU A 175 3.83 -9.22 0.48
C GLU A 175 4.77 -8.04 0.70
N TRP A 176 5.80 -8.22 1.55
CA TRP A 176 6.89 -7.26 1.70
C TRP A 176 7.79 -7.27 0.47
N ASN A 177 8.11 -8.47 -0.05
CA ASN A 177 8.85 -8.60 -1.30
C ASN A 177 8.05 -8.03 -2.49
N THR A 178 6.76 -8.35 -2.58
CA THR A 178 5.89 -7.78 -3.63
C THR A 178 5.87 -6.24 -3.57
N SER A 179 5.71 -5.66 -2.38
CA SER A 179 5.69 -4.20 -2.21
C SER A 179 7.03 -3.56 -2.54
N TYR A 180 8.14 -4.18 -2.13
CA TYR A 180 9.49 -3.75 -2.45
C TYR A 180 9.72 -3.69 -3.96
N VAL A 181 9.44 -4.79 -4.67
CA VAL A 181 9.67 -4.91 -6.10
C VAL A 181 8.76 -3.98 -6.90
N MET A 182 7.49 -3.84 -6.50
CA MET A 182 6.60 -2.85 -7.10
C MET A 182 7.10 -1.41 -6.88
N GLY A 183 7.62 -1.12 -5.69
CA GLY A 183 8.23 0.17 -5.36
C GLY A 183 9.42 0.48 -6.26
N LEU A 184 10.33 -0.49 -6.42
CA LEU A 184 11.46 -0.38 -7.36
C LEU A 184 10.97 -0.11 -8.77
N ALA A 185 10.14 -0.99 -9.33
CA ALA A 185 9.72 -0.88 -10.73
C ALA A 185 9.02 0.46 -11.04
N SER A 186 8.24 1.01 -10.09
CA SER A 186 7.63 2.34 -10.24
C SER A 186 8.62 3.51 -10.26
N ALA A 187 9.80 3.36 -9.64
CA ALA A 187 10.85 4.38 -9.65
C ALA A 187 11.58 4.44 -10.99
N PHE A 188 11.69 3.30 -11.69
CA PHE A 188 12.43 3.19 -12.94
C PHE A 188 11.58 3.37 -14.21
N ASP A 189 10.32 3.79 -14.07
CA ASP A 189 9.46 4.14 -15.23
C ASP A 189 10.02 5.35 -16.03
N HIS A 190 11.03 6.07 -15.53
CA HIS A 190 11.55 7.33 -16.10
C HIS A 190 13.07 7.38 -16.28
N SER A 191 13.82 6.29 -16.09
CA SER A 191 15.29 6.31 -16.17
C SER A 191 15.87 5.06 -16.82
N ASP A 192 16.58 5.23 -17.93
CA ASP A 192 17.30 4.18 -18.66
C ASP A 192 18.63 3.87 -17.95
N THR A 193 18.55 3.12 -16.84
CA THR A 193 19.68 2.93 -15.91
C THR A 193 20.34 1.56 -16.02
N GLY A 194 19.97 0.73 -17.00
CA GLY A 194 20.52 -0.62 -17.17
C GLY A 194 20.15 -1.64 -16.08
N LEU A 195 19.46 -1.22 -15.01
CA LEU A 195 18.95 -2.07 -13.93
C LEU A 195 17.63 -2.77 -14.27
N GLU A 196 17.09 -2.50 -15.45
CA GLU A 196 15.76 -2.95 -15.83
C GLU A 196 15.64 -4.49 -15.89
N ALA A 197 16.68 -5.18 -16.35
CA ALA A 197 16.71 -6.64 -16.38
C ALA A 197 16.70 -7.25 -14.96
N ASP A 198 17.45 -6.66 -14.02
CA ASP A 198 17.47 -7.10 -12.61
C ASP A 198 16.10 -6.89 -11.94
N ILE A 199 15.45 -5.75 -12.20
CA ILE A 199 14.12 -5.46 -11.68
C ILE A 199 13.07 -6.41 -12.27
N LEU A 200 13.13 -6.68 -13.58
CA LEU A 200 12.24 -7.65 -14.21
C LEU A 200 12.40 -9.05 -13.63
N GLU A 201 13.62 -9.47 -13.34
CA GLU A 201 13.87 -10.78 -12.71
C GLU A 201 13.30 -10.80 -11.28
N LYS A 202 13.50 -9.74 -10.51
CA LYS A 202 12.86 -9.60 -9.19
C LYS A 202 11.32 -9.64 -9.28
N MET A 203 10.72 -9.01 -10.29
CA MET A 203 9.28 -9.06 -10.55
C MET A 203 8.81 -10.48 -10.89
N ARG A 204 9.57 -11.22 -11.69
CA ARG A 204 9.28 -12.62 -12.02
C ARG A 204 9.24 -13.47 -10.76
N VAL A 205 10.28 -13.40 -9.93
CA VAL A 205 10.38 -14.14 -8.67
C VAL A 205 9.26 -13.76 -7.70
N ALA A 206 9.01 -12.46 -7.51
CA ALA A 206 7.93 -12.00 -6.63
C ALA A 206 6.56 -12.50 -7.10
N LYS A 207 6.30 -12.52 -8.42
CA LYS A 207 5.05 -13.06 -8.98
C LYS A 207 4.90 -14.57 -8.76
N GLU A 208 5.99 -15.32 -8.77
CA GLU A 208 5.97 -16.77 -8.49
C GLU A 208 5.68 -17.04 -7.01
N GLN A 209 6.16 -16.17 -6.12
CA GLN A 209 5.91 -16.24 -4.68
C GLN A 209 4.52 -15.71 -4.28
N ASP A 210 3.98 -14.75 -5.02
CA ASP A 210 2.69 -14.09 -4.77
C ASP A 210 1.80 -14.13 -6.03
N PRO A 211 1.35 -15.33 -6.46
CA PRO A 211 0.63 -15.52 -7.73
C PRO A 211 -0.78 -14.91 -7.75
N GLU A 212 -1.37 -14.66 -6.59
CA GLU A 212 -2.71 -14.06 -6.47
C GLU A 212 -2.68 -12.53 -6.62
N ASN A 213 -1.49 -11.92 -6.59
CA ASN A 213 -1.35 -10.48 -6.73
C ASN A 213 -1.50 -10.02 -8.18
N LEU A 214 -2.75 -9.78 -8.56
CA LEU A 214 -3.14 -9.29 -9.89
C LEU A 214 -2.41 -7.99 -10.27
N CYS A 215 -2.09 -7.13 -9.30
CA CYS A 215 -1.41 -5.87 -9.55
C CYS A 215 0.04 -6.11 -10.01
N LEU A 216 0.78 -6.96 -9.29
CA LEU A 216 2.12 -7.36 -9.68
C LEU A 216 2.11 -8.10 -11.03
N ALA A 217 1.17 -9.03 -11.24
CA ALA A 217 1.06 -9.79 -12.49
C ALA A 217 0.84 -8.88 -13.71
N VAL A 218 -0.09 -7.93 -13.62
CA VAL A 218 -0.36 -6.96 -14.70
C VAL A 218 0.83 -6.04 -14.92
N TYR A 219 1.46 -5.54 -13.85
CA TYR A 219 2.59 -4.62 -13.99
C TYR A 219 3.81 -5.30 -14.60
N TYR A 220 4.08 -6.56 -14.22
CA TYR A 220 5.12 -7.39 -14.83
C TYR A 220 4.86 -7.61 -16.32
N LEU A 221 3.62 -7.94 -16.69
CA LEU A 221 3.22 -8.10 -18.09
C LEU A 221 3.47 -6.83 -18.92
N GLU A 222 3.05 -5.68 -18.40
CA GLU A 222 3.22 -4.38 -19.08
C GLU A 222 4.71 -4.05 -19.25
N ARG A 223 5.55 -4.35 -18.26
CA ARG A 223 6.99 -4.05 -18.33
C ARG A 223 7.72 -4.96 -19.33
N ARG A 224 7.38 -6.25 -19.39
CA ARG A 224 7.90 -7.15 -20.45
C ARG A 224 7.54 -6.67 -21.85
N ALA A 225 6.29 -6.23 -22.04
CA ALA A 225 5.84 -5.69 -23.32
C ALA A 225 6.61 -4.41 -23.73
N LYS A 226 6.89 -3.51 -22.78
CA LYS A 226 7.74 -2.33 -23.02
C LYS A 226 9.16 -2.70 -23.47
N ASN A 227 9.69 -3.83 -23.01
CA ASN A 227 11.03 -4.31 -23.36
C ASN A 227 11.07 -5.11 -24.67
N GLY A 228 9.97 -5.13 -25.41
CA GLY A 228 9.89 -5.85 -26.69
C GLY A 228 9.82 -7.37 -26.54
N GLU A 229 9.66 -7.89 -25.33
CA GLU A 229 9.44 -9.32 -25.13
C GLU A 229 8.05 -9.72 -25.62
N ARG A 230 8.01 -10.66 -26.58
CA ARG A 230 6.75 -11.29 -26.97
C ARG A 230 6.26 -12.15 -25.81
N VAL A 231 5.16 -11.75 -25.23
CA VAL A 231 4.38 -12.60 -24.33
C VAL A 231 3.36 -13.32 -25.21
N GLU A 232 3.58 -14.62 -25.44
CA GLU A 232 2.87 -15.40 -26.48
C GLU A 232 1.44 -15.80 -26.10
N ASP A 233 1.03 -15.63 -24.84
CA ASP A 233 -0.29 -16.03 -24.35
C ASP A 233 -1.28 -14.85 -24.32
N GLU A 234 -1.84 -14.53 -25.49
CA GLU A 234 -2.84 -13.46 -25.64
C GLU A 234 -4.10 -13.68 -24.80
N ALA A 235 -4.55 -14.93 -24.67
CA ALA A 235 -5.71 -15.27 -23.84
C ALA A 235 -5.45 -14.96 -22.35
N HIS A 236 -4.26 -15.31 -21.84
CA HIS A 236 -3.86 -15.01 -20.47
C HIS A 236 -3.70 -13.50 -20.21
N LYS A 237 -3.22 -12.73 -21.19
CA LYS A 237 -3.20 -11.26 -21.07
C LYS A 237 -4.61 -10.68 -20.93
N GLN A 238 -5.53 -11.13 -21.79
CA GLN A 238 -6.93 -10.68 -21.75
C GLN A 238 -7.58 -11.04 -20.42
N LEU A 239 -7.33 -12.25 -19.90
CA LEU A 239 -7.72 -12.70 -18.57
C LEU A 239 -7.21 -11.73 -17.48
N LEU A 240 -5.89 -11.46 -17.44
CA LEU A 240 -5.28 -10.60 -16.44
C LEU A 240 -5.82 -9.17 -16.48
N TYR A 241 -5.88 -8.56 -17.66
CA TYR A 241 -6.42 -7.21 -17.82
C TYR A 241 -7.90 -7.13 -17.44
N ASN A 242 -8.71 -8.13 -17.80
CA ASN A 242 -10.13 -8.18 -17.41
C ASN A 242 -10.30 -8.33 -15.90
N HIS A 243 -9.57 -9.24 -15.26
CA HIS A 243 -9.63 -9.42 -13.81
C HIS A 243 -9.13 -8.19 -13.06
N TYR A 244 -8.06 -7.57 -13.53
CA TYR A 244 -7.55 -6.34 -12.93
C TYR A 244 -8.49 -5.16 -13.15
N ALA A 245 -9.15 -5.04 -14.31
CA ALA A 245 -10.20 -4.05 -14.53
C ALA A 245 -11.35 -4.23 -13.54
N LYS A 246 -11.84 -5.46 -13.35
CA LYS A 246 -12.87 -5.77 -12.35
C LYS A 246 -12.40 -5.42 -10.94
N TYR A 247 -11.17 -5.78 -10.58
CA TYR A 247 -10.57 -5.38 -9.30
C TYR A 247 -10.56 -3.85 -9.14
N LEU A 248 -10.15 -3.11 -10.18
CA LEU A 248 -10.13 -1.65 -10.15
C LEU A 248 -11.53 -1.04 -9.97
N ASN A 249 -12.54 -1.57 -10.67
CA ASN A 249 -13.91 -1.06 -10.57
C ASN A 249 -14.58 -1.40 -9.23
N PHE A 250 -14.53 -2.68 -8.84
CA PHE A 250 -15.27 -3.17 -7.69
C PHE A 250 -14.55 -2.83 -6.38
N ARG A 251 -13.22 -3.00 -6.35
CA ARG A 251 -12.41 -2.88 -5.14
C ARG A 251 -11.76 -1.51 -5.02
N ARG A 252 -11.12 -1.01 -6.08
CA ARG A 252 -10.44 0.29 -6.05
C ARG A 252 -11.32 1.49 -6.38
N LYS A 253 -12.58 1.29 -6.76
CA LYS A 253 -13.52 2.34 -7.23
C LYS A 253 -12.95 3.27 -8.33
N ASP A 254 -11.88 2.86 -9.00
CA ASP A 254 -11.24 3.61 -10.07
C ASP A 254 -11.85 3.20 -11.41
N GLN A 255 -13.06 3.72 -11.66
CA GLN A 255 -13.82 3.39 -12.86
C GLN A 255 -13.08 3.74 -14.14
N ASN A 256 -12.36 4.86 -14.18
CA ASN A 256 -11.66 5.28 -15.39
C ASN A 256 -10.49 4.34 -15.70
N LYS A 257 -9.70 3.97 -14.68
CA LYS A 257 -8.61 3.01 -14.87
C LYS A 257 -9.15 1.62 -15.22
N SER A 258 -10.24 1.20 -14.60
CA SER A 258 -10.94 -0.02 -14.99
C SER A 258 -11.33 -0.02 -16.47
N ILE A 259 -11.92 1.06 -16.97
CA ILE A 259 -12.30 1.19 -18.38
C ILE A 259 -11.07 1.00 -19.28
N LYS A 260 -9.96 1.67 -18.95
CA LYS A 260 -8.70 1.52 -19.71
C LYS A 260 -8.19 0.08 -19.76
N TYR A 261 -8.28 -0.67 -18.66
CA TYR A 261 -7.88 -2.08 -18.68
C TYR A 261 -8.87 -2.99 -19.42
N HIS A 262 -10.17 -2.68 -19.41
CA HIS A 262 -11.11 -3.35 -20.31
C HIS A 262 -10.80 -3.06 -21.78
N MET A 263 -10.41 -1.83 -22.13
CA MET A 263 -9.96 -1.49 -23.49
C MET A 263 -8.72 -2.29 -23.87
N LYS A 264 -7.70 -2.36 -23.01
CA LYS A 264 -6.49 -3.18 -23.24
C LYS A 264 -6.81 -4.67 -23.48
N ALA A 265 -7.77 -5.23 -22.75
CA ALA A 265 -8.21 -6.60 -22.96
C ALA A 265 -8.96 -6.78 -24.30
N ALA A 266 -9.78 -5.80 -24.68
CA ALA A 266 -10.54 -5.84 -25.94
C ALA A 266 -9.65 -5.65 -27.18
N GLU A 267 -8.61 -4.82 -27.05
CA GLU A 267 -7.67 -4.42 -28.11
C GLU A 267 -6.84 -5.60 -28.63
N ILE A 268 -6.55 -6.59 -27.80
CA ILE A 268 -5.84 -7.80 -28.22
C ILE A 268 -6.72 -8.58 -29.21
N PRO A 269 -6.30 -8.77 -30.48
CA PRO A 269 -7.08 -9.45 -31.52
C PRO A 269 -6.97 -10.97 -31.34
N HIS A 270 -7.56 -11.48 -30.26
CA HIS A 270 -7.64 -12.91 -29.97
C HIS A 270 -9.02 -13.24 -29.42
N GLN A 271 -9.72 -14.20 -30.04
CA GLN A 271 -11.07 -14.58 -29.65
C GLN A 271 -11.06 -15.32 -28.31
N SER A 272 -11.53 -14.67 -27.24
CA SER A 272 -11.68 -15.28 -25.92
C SER A 272 -12.92 -14.76 -25.19
N PHE A 273 -13.34 -15.50 -24.16
CA PHE A 273 -14.40 -15.05 -23.25
C PHE A 273 -14.08 -13.69 -22.62
N TYR A 274 -12.81 -13.46 -22.23
CA TYR A 274 -12.40 -12.24 -21.53
C TYR A 274 -12.38 -11.02 -22.45
N ARG A 275 -12.06 -11.21 -23.74
CA ARG A 275 -12.19 -10.17 -24.76
C ARG A 275 -13.64 -9.73 -24.91
N MET A 276 -14.52 -10.69 -25.18
CA MET A 276 -15.97 -10.43 -25.35
C MET A 276 -16.58 -9.82 -24.10
N ASN A 277 -16.20 -10.30 -22.91
CA ASN A 277 -16.66 -9.75 -21.65
C ASN A 277 -16.28 -8.26 -21.50
N SER A 278 -15.04 -7.89 -21.84
CA SER A 278 -14.60 -6.50 -21.77
C SER A 278 -15.32 -5.62 -22.79
N ILE A 279 -15.52 -6.09 -24.03
CA ILE A 279 -16.29 -5.38 -25.07
C ILE A 279 -17.72 -5.10 -24.59
N ASN A 280 -18.42 -6.12 -24.08
CA ASN A 280 -19.79 -5.96 -23.59
C ASN A 280 -19.88 -4.96 -22.42
N ILE A 281 -18.89 -4.93 -21.52
CA ILE A 281 -18.84 -3.94 -20.43
C ILE A 281 -18.66 -2.52 -21.00
N LEU A 282 -17.75 -2.36 -21.96
CA LEU A 282 -17.50 -1.07 -22.61
C LEU A 282 -18.74 -0.58 -23.38
N GLU A 283 -19.41 -1.44 -24.13
CA GLU A 283 -20.66 -1.11 -24.82
C GLU A 283 -21.75 -0.65 -23.85
N ASN A 284 -21.91 -1.35 -22.72
CA ASN A 284 -22.87 -0.94 -21.69
C ASN A 284 -22.54 0.45 -21.14
N ILE A 285 -21.27 0.73 -20.82
CA ILE A 285 -20.85 2.04 -20.33
C ILE A 285 -21.11 3.13 -21.38
N LYS A 286 -20.74 2.87 -22.64
CA LYS A 286 -21.02 3.76 -23.78
C LYS A 286 -22.51 4.10 -23.88
N ASN A 287 -23.37 3.08 -23.87
CA ASN A 287 -24.81 3.23 -24.06
C ASN A 287 -25.48 4.00 -22.91
N THR A 288 -25.00 3.85 -21.68
CA THR A 288 -25.53 4.62 -20.55
C THR A 288 -25.15 6.11 -20.60
N ARG A 289 -24.05 6.48 -21.26
CA ARG A 289 -23.49 7.84 -21.33
C ARG A 289 -23.26 8.53 -19.98
N ARG A 290 -23.25 7.77 -18.88
CA ARG A 290 -23.08 8.29 -17.51
C ARG A 290 -21.62 8.50 -17.13
N ASN A 291 -20.70 7.77 -17.73
CA ASN A 291 -19.27 7.91 -17.48
C ASN A 291 -18.65 8.90 -18.46
N ARG A 292 -17.77 9.78 -17.99
CA ARG A 292 -17.08 10.79 -18.81
C ARG A 292 -16.30 10.23 -20.02
N MET A 293 -15.87 8.97 -19.95
CA MET A 293 -15.12 8.31 -21.01
C MET A 293 -16.01 7.75 -22.14
N TRP A 294 -17.34 7.95 -22.12
CA TRP A 294 -18.24 7.33 -23.09
C TRP A 294 -17.88 7.60 -24.56
N ARG A 295 -17.39 8.81 -24.89
CA ARG A 295 -16.93 9.17 -26.25
C ARG A 295 -15.64 8.44 -26.64
N GLU A 296 -14.70 8.34 -25.72
CA GLU A 296 -13.44 7.62 -25.93
C GLU A 296 -13.72 6.13 -26.17
N ILE A 297 -14.67 5.56 -25.42
CA ILE A 297 -15.12 4.18 -25.61
C ILE A 297 -15.80 3.99 -26.96
N GLU A 298 -16.65 4.93 -27.38
CA GLU A 298 -17.32 4.88 -28.69
C GLU A 298 -16.31 4.82 -29.83
N VAL A 299 -15.37 5.76 -29.87
CA VAL A 299 -14.30 5.81 -30.88
C VAL A 299 -13.43 4.54 -30.82
N PHE A 300 -13.12 4.05 -29.62
CA PHE A 300 -12.33 2.83 -29.47
C PHE A 300 -13.04 1.60 -30.05
N LEU A 301 -14.32 1.41 -29.74
CA LEU A 301 -15.10 0.26 -30.22
C LEU A 301 -15.30 0.29 -31.74
N GLU A 302 -15.46 1.47 -32.34
CA GLU A 302 -15.58 1.65 -33.80
C GLU A 302 -14.31 1.26 -34.56
N ASN A 303 -13.14 1.38 -33.92
CA ASN A 303 -11.83 1.09 -34.51
C ASN A 303 -11.26 -0.27 -34.07
N LEU A 304 -12.03 -1.07 -33.35
CA LEU A 304 -11.56 -2.32 -32.78
C LEU A 304 -11.35 -3.38 -33.88
N GLN A 305 -10.15 -3.94 -33.97
CA GLN A 305 -9.84 -4.98 -34.95
C GLN A 305 -10.62 -6.27 -34.68
N GLU A 306 -11.02 -6.97 -35.74
CA GLU A 306 -11.51 -8.34 -35.61
C GLU A 306 -10.37 -9.29 -35.24
N PRO A 307 -10.64 -10.31 -34.40
CA PRO A 307 -9.65 -11.28 -33.95
C PRO A 307 -9.22 -12.29 -35.02
#